data_AF-A0A415D507-F1
#
_entry.id   AF-A0A415D507-F1
#
_cell.length_a   1.000
_cell.length_b   1.000
_cell.length_c   1.000
_cell.angle_alpha   90.00
_cell.angle_beta   90.00
_cell.angle_gamma   90.00
#
_symmetry.space_group_name_H-M   'P 1'
#
loop_
_entity.id
_entity.type
_entity.pdbx_description
1 polymer ?
#
loop_
_entity_poly.entity_id
_entity_poly.type
_entity_poly.pdbx_seq_one_letter_code
_entity_poly.pdbx_strand_id
1 'polypeptide(L)' 'MKQPKKLTRQNKILLEKVGLNPEEWINLLEDNLYLHIVRKNSDKRVVKIIDKKKGDIIGGN' A
#
# COMPACT_ATOMS: atom_id res chain seq x y z
N MET A 1 0.21 8.52 -15.64
CA MET A 1 -0.01 8.00 -14.27
C MET A 1 1.20 8.38 -13.42
N LYS A 2 1.03 8.86 -12.19
CA LYS A 2 2.17 9.10 -11.28
C LYS A 2 2.94 7.78 -11.10
N GLN A 3 4.26 7.84 -11.23
CA GLN A 3 5.10 6.65 -11.03
C GLN A 3 4.98 6.17 -9.58
N PRO A 4 4.93 4.85 -9.34
CA PRO A 4 4.95 4.32 -7.99
C PRO A 4 6.24 4.69 -7.26
N LYS A 5 6.12 5.07 -5.99
CA LYS A 5 7.24 5.48 -5.14
C LYS A 5 7.59 4.39 -4.12
N LYS A 6 8.80 4.46 -3.59
CA LYS A 6 9.20 3.66 -2.42
C LYS A 6 8.31 4.01 -1.23
N LEU A 7 7.98 3.01 -0.42
CA LEU A 7 7.25 3.20 0.83
C LEU A 7 8.11 3.96 1.85
N THR A 8 7.50 4.90 2.56
CA THR A 8 8.11 5.55 3.73
C THR A 8 8.18 4.58 4.90
N ARG A 9 8.99 4.88 5.93
CA ARG A 9 9.06 4.05 7.16
C ARG A 9 7.70 3.89 7.83
N GLN A 10 6.89 4.96 7.87
CA GLN A 10 5.54 4.92 8.44
C GLN A 10 4.62 3.99 7.65
N ASN A 11 4.70 4.03 6.31
CA ASN A 11 3.90 3.16 5.46
C ASN A 11 4.33 1.69 5.60
N LYS A 12 5.62 1.41 5.78
CA LYS A 12 6.10 0.04 6.06
C LYS A 12 5.48 -0.51 7.35
N ILE A 13 5.51 0.28 8.43
CA ILE A 13 4.88 -0.09 9.71
C ILE A 13 3.37 -0.30 9.53
N LEU A 14 2.70 0.54 8.75
CA LEU A 14 1.27 0.40 8.47
C LEU A 14 0.96 -0.90 7.73
N LEU A 15 1.78 -1.26 6.73
CA LEU A 15 1.63 -2.52 6.00
C LEU A 15 1.82 -3.73 6.91
N GLU A 16 2.84 -3.72 7.77
CA GLU A 16 3.09 -4.80 8.75
C GLU A 16 1.90 -4.96 9.71
N LYS A 17 1.32 -3.85 10.18
CA LYS A 17 0.12 -3.86 11.05
C LYS A 17 -1.09 -4.53 10.40
N VAL A 18 -1.27 -4.36 9.09
CA VAL A 18 -2.34 -5.02 8.33
C VAL A 18 -1.95 -6.40 7.78
N GLY A 19 -0.83 -6.97 8.23
CA GLY A 19 -0.37 -8.30 7.85
C GLY A 19 0.22 -8.40 6.43
N LEU A 20 0.72 -7.30 5.87
CA LEU A 20 1.39 -7.26 4.56
C LEU A 20 2.90 -7.13 4.71
N ASN A 21 3.67 -7.86 3.89
CA ASN A 21 5.12 -7.72 3.81
C ASN A 21 5.50 -6.47 2.99
N PRO A 22 6.08 -5.40 3.58
CA PRO A 22 6.35 -4.15 2.86
C PRO A 22 7.30 -4.28 1.67
N GLU A 23 8.14 -5.33 1.64
CA GLU A 23 9.06 -5.55 0.53
C GLU A 23 8.36 -6.05 -0.75
N GLU A 24 7.12 -6.52 -0.67
CA GLU A 24 6.33 -6.93 -1.83
C GLU A 24 5.51 -5.79 -2.45
N TRP A 25 5.47 -4.61 -1.81
CA TRP A 25 4.56 -3.53 -2.21
C TRP A 25 5.29 -2.22 -2.48
N ILE A 26 4.70 -1.38 -3.31
CA ILE A 26 5.15 -0.01 -3.58
C ILE A 26 3.97 0.95 -3.47
N ASN A 27 4.27 2.19 -3.08
CA ASN A 27 3.27 3.25 -2.97
C ASN A 27 2.82 3.65 -4.38
N LEU A 28 1.56 3.36 -4.71
CA LEU A 28 0.95 3.77 -5.98
C LEU A 28 0.41 5.20 -5.87
N LEU A 29 -0.31 5.48 -4.78
CA LEU A 29 -0.90 6.77 -4.46
C LEU A 29 -1.06 6.87 -2.94
N GLU A 30 -0.87 8.06 -2.40
CA GLU A 30 -1.08 8.31 -0.98
C GLU A 30 -1.69 9.69 -0.79
N ASP A 31 -2.68 9.76 0.09
CA ASP A 31 -3.23 11.00 0.62
C ASP A 31 -3.27 10.96 2.17
N ASN A 32 -3.96 11.93 2.77
CA ASN A 32 -4.03 12.06 4.23
C ASN A 32 -4.83 10.94 4.91
N LEU A 33 -5.74 10.29 4.18
CA LEU A 33 -6.65 9.26 4.69
C LEU A 33 -6.26 7.86 4.23
N TYR A 34 -5.76 7.72 3.00
CA TYR A 34 -5.59 6.44 2.36
C TYR A 34 -4.18 6.24 1.80
N LEU A 35 -3.71 5.00 1.90
CA LEU A 35 -2.51 4.52 1.25
C LEU A 35 -2.90 3.46 0.22
N HIS A 36 -2.65 3.75 -1.05
CA HIS A 36 -2.83 2.82 -2.15
C HIS A 36 -1.48 2.18 -2.48
N ILE A 37 -1.43 0.86 -2.42
CA ILE A 37 -0.24 0.07 -2.73
C ILE A 37 -0.50 -0.87 -3.89
N VAL A 38 0.53 -1.10 -4.67
CA VAL A 38 0.52 -2.10 -5.75
C VAL A 38 1.61 -3.14 -5.50
N ARG A 39 1.31 -4.40 -5.78
CA ARG A 39 2.27 -5.50 -5.59
C ARG A 39 3.38 -5.42 -6.65
N LYS A 40 4.62 -5.60 -6.23
CA LYS A 40 5.80 -5.71 -7.11
C LYS A 40 5.73 -7.03 -7.88
N ASN A 41 6.24 -7.03 -9.11
CA ASN A 41 6.53 -8.24 -9.90
C ASN A 41 5.41 -9.29 -9.92
N SER A 42 4.16 -8.86 -10.03
CA SER A 42 3.03 -9.77 -10.18
C SER A 42 2.54 -9.75 -11.62
N ASP A 43 2.24 -10.92 -12.17
CA ASP A 43 1.67 -11.07 -13.52
C ASP A 43 0.33 -10.33 -13.66
N LYS A 44 -0.35 -10.09 -12.54
CA LYS A 44 -1.58 -9.30 -12.45
C LYS A 44 -1.34 -8.08 -11.57
N ARG A 45 -1.95 -6.96 -11.96
CA ARG A 45 -1.92 -5.73 -11.17
C ARG A 45 -2.82 -5.87 -9.94
N VAL A 46 -2.23 -6.25 -8.81
CA VAL A 46 -2.91 -6.31 -7.52
C VAL A 46 -2.75 -4.99 -6.79
N VAL A 47 -3.86 -4.34 -6.43
CA VAL A 47 -3.86 -3.09 -5.65
C VAL A 47 -4.59 -3.30 -4.34
N LYS A 48 -4.06 -2.73 -3.25
CA LYS A 48 -4.74 -2.65 -1.96
C LYS A 48 -4.82 -1.20 -1.49
N ILE A 49 -5.91 -0.88 -0.80
CA ILE A 49 -6.17 0.42 -0.19
C ILE A 49 -6.24 0.22 1.31
N ILE A 50 -5.41 0.96 2.03
CA ILE A 50 -5.34 0.93 3.49
C ILE A 50 -5.87 2.26 4.03
N ASP A 51 -6.82 2.21 4.95
CA ASP A 51 -7.27 3.36 5.74
C ASP A 51 -6.23 3.66 6.83
N LYS A 52 -5.59 4.82 6.76
CA LYS A 52 -4.51 5.23 7.66
C LYS A 52 -5.00 5.55 9.07
N LYS A 53 -6.29 5.89 9.24
CA LYS A 53 -6.90 6.18 10.54
C LYS A 53 -7.33 4.91 11.25
N LYS A 54 -7.97 4.00 10.53
CA LYS A 54 -8.41 2.71 11.09
C LYS A 54 -7.26 1.72 11.21
N GLY A 55 -6.29 1.80 10.31
CA GLY A 55 -5.19 0.84 10.22
C GLY A 55 -5.66 -0.49 9.63
N ASP A 56 -6.60 -0.45 8.69
CA ASP A 56 -7.24 -1.63 8.08
C ASP A 56 -7.25 -1.55 6.55
N ILE A 57 -7.28 -2.71 5.89
CA ILE A 57 -7.48 -2.80 4.44
C ILE A 57 -8.97 -2.64 4.14
N ILE A 58 -9.32 -1.63 3.34
CA ILE A 58 -10.71 -1.26 3.03
C ILE A 58 -11.12 -1.55 1.59
N GLY A 59 -10.19 -1.99 0.74
CA GLY A 59 -10.49 -2.28 -0.65
C GLY A 59 -9.26 -2.68 -1.46
N GLY A 60 -9.51 -3.07 -2.71
CA GLY A 60 -8.50 -3.57 -3.62
C GLY A 60 -9.09 -4.51 -4.66
N ASN A 61 -8.30 -4.84 -5.67
CA ASN A 61 -8.61 -5.74 -6.77
C ASN A 61 -7.52 -6.78 -6.97
#